data_AF-A0A3D8I8Z5-F1
#
_entry.id   AF-A0A3D8I8Z5-F1
#
_cell.length_a   1.000
_cell.length_b   1.000
_cell.length_c   1.000
_cell.angle_alpha   90.00
_cell.angle_beta   90.00
_cell.angle_gamma   90.00
#
_symmetry.space_group_name_H-M   'P 1'
#
loop_
_entity.id
_entity.type
_entity.pdbx_description
1 polymer ?
#
loop_
_entity_poly.entity_id
_entity_poly.type
_entity_poly.pdbx_seq_one_letter_code
_entity_poly.pdbx_strand_id
1 'polypeptide(L)'
;MLIEKSIVLLKEFARQKEDKEFIEFASNLSLFLEKHKQTYNVNDFHIFVNLVEKNTNQSDEMALKTAISSISLAKECTQNGFVDYEKFYNNFKDYMIGKEARVKDNEIIFIEDNQISKPNQESLINELNNSKNLNDANLQTNLFIQELEKLVDLSKDSQNKTLEIQKIKELQNDEFYFSNTQEERANQEQPNFDELISFIHDKEQIHYPFSKEATLNNHSFMSNLYANLKKLSHQQIQKLVDELRAKNEALRNEIQALDTQKINITKELKEELTKNYKLTTLQEIDEKNTLEKISTDKKDKGFKQENYKKYRKK
;
A
#
# COMPACT_ATOMS: atom_id res chain seq x y z
N MET A 1 -2.93 18.69 5.68
CA MET A 1 -1.68 18.86 6.46
C MET A 1 -1.03 17.51 6.78
N LEU A 2 -0.83 16.66 5.78
CA LEU A 2 -0.29 15.31 5.96
C LEU A 2 1.13 15.26 5.40
N ILE A 3 1.28 15.55 4.10
CA ILE A 3 2.58 15.60 3.41
C ILE A 3 3.52 16.61 4.07
N GLU A 4 3.05 17.82 4.38
CA GLU A 4 3.88 18.85 5.01
C GLU A 4 4.45 18.39 6.35
N LYS A 5 3.60 17.84 7.22
CA LYS A 5 4.02 17.35 8.54
C LYS A 5 4.97 16.16 8.40
N SER A 6 4.69 15.27 7.45
CA SER A 6 5.54 14.10 7.23
C SER A 6 6.94 14.46 6.74
N ILE A 7 7.10 15.51 5.94
CA ILE A 7 8.42 16.02 5.51
C ILE A 7 9.17 16.68 6.67
N VAL A 8 8.48 17.38 7.56
CA VAL A 8 9.11 17.96 8.77
C VAL A 8 9.64 16.86 9.68
N LEU A 9 8.83 15.83 9.94
CA LEU A 9 9.23 14.66 10.74
C LEU A 9 10.35 13.86 10.06
N LEU A 10 10.33 13.71 8.73
CA LEU A 10 11.41 13.08 7.98
C LEU A 10 12.75 13.79 8.23
N LYS A 11 12.76 15.12 8.26
CA LYS A 11 13.97 15.91 8.52
C LYS A 11 14.50 15.71 9.94
N GLU A 12 13.62 15.59 10.93
CA GLU A 12 14.01 15.27 12.30
C GLU A 12 14.57 13.86 12.41
N PHE A 13 13.92 12.89 11.77
CA PHE A 13 14.35 11.51 11.70
C PHE A 13 15.70 11.35 10.99
N ALA A 14 15.92 12.04 9.86
CA ALA A 14 17.17 11.97 9.11
C ALA A 14 18.38 12.38 9.96
N ARG A 15 18.22 13.36 10.87
CA ARG A 15 19.28 13.78 11.81
C ARG A 15 19.71 12.67 12.77
N GLN A 16 18.83 11.70 13.05
CA GLN A 16 19.11 10.57 13.94
C GLN A 16 19.89 9.44 13.24
N LYS A 17 19.90 9.42 11.90
CA LYS A 17 20.53 8.36 11.10
C LYS A 17 22.01 8.57 10.82
N GLU A 18 22.52 9.78 11.03
CA GLU A 18 23.91 10.16 10.72
C GLU A 18 24.32 9.90 9.25
N ASP A 19 23.35 9.68 8.36
CA ASP A 19 23.54 9.43 6.94
C ASP A 19 23.51 10.76 6.17
N LYS A 20 24.66 11.19 5.66
CA LYS A 20 24.82 12.51 5.03
C LYS A 20 23.93 12.71 3.81
N GLU A 21 23.79 11.69 2.97
CA GLU A 21 22.99 11.76 1.75
C GLU A 21 21.50 11.84 2.09
N PHE A 22 21.06 11.06 3.08
CA PHE A 22 19.68 11.10 3.54
C PHE A 22 19.33 12.41 4.27
N ILE A 23 20.26 12.95 5.06
CA ILE A 23 20.12 14.26 5.71
C ILE A 23 19.99 15.37 4.67
N GLU A 24 20.82 15.33 3.63
CA GLU A 24 20.79 16.30 2.52
C GLU A 24 19.47 16.20 1.75
N PHE A 25 19.04 14.98 1.41
CA PHE A 25 17.74 14.72 0.79
C PHE A 25 16.58 15.32 1.61
N ALA A 26 16.47 14.96 2.89
CA ALA A 26 15.38 15.42 3.75
C ALA A 26 15.41 16.95 3.94
N SER A 27 16.60 17.54 3.97
CA SER A 27 16.77 18.99 4.07
C SER A 27 16.33 19.70 2.78
N ASN A 28 16.70 19.18 1.62
CA ASN A 28 16.32 19.71 0.32
C ASN A 28 14.81 19.59 0.08
N LEU A 29 14.21 18.46 0.44
CA LEU A 29 12.76 18.27 0.36
C LEU A 29 11.99 19.23 1.28
N SER A 30 12.51 19.47 2.49
CA SER A 30 11.97 20.47 3.41
C SER A 30 12.05 21.89 2.82
N LEU A 31 13.16 22.27 2.20
CA LEU A 31 13.31 23.57 1.54
C LEU A 31 12.37 23.72 0.34
N PHE A 32 12.24 22.67 -0.46
CA PHE A 32 11.28 22.60 -1.56
C PHE A 32 9.85 22.85 -1.07
N LEU A 33 9.45 22.18 0.01
CA LEU A 33 8.14 22.37 0.63
C LEU A 33 7.92 23.83 1.07
N GLU A 34 8.89 24.42 1.79
CA GLU A 34 8.81 25.82 2.24
C GLU A 34 8.63 26.81 1.08
N LYS A 35 9.32 26.56 -0.04
CA LYS A 35 9.26 27.38 -1.25
C LYS A 35 7.88 27.35 -1.92
N HIS A 36 7.19 26.21 -1.90
CA HIS A 36 5.97 26.00 -2.69
C HIS A 36 4.67 26.03 -1.88
N LYS A 37 4.71 25.78 -0.56
CA LYS A 37 3.49 25.69 0.30
C LYS A 37 2.73 27.01 0.45
N GLN A 38 3.36 28.15 0.16
CA GLN A 38 2.69 29.47 0.20
C GLN A 38 1.83 29.73 -1.05
N THR A 39 2.11 29.03 -2.15
CA THR A 39 1.46 29.26 -3.45
C THR A 39 0.57 28.10 -3.88
N TYR A 40 0.90 26.88 -3.46
CA TYR A 40 0.22 25.65 -3.86
C TYR A 40 -0.22 24.84 -2.63
N ASN A 41 -1.34 24.12 -2.75
CA ASN A 41 -1.74 23.15 -1.73
C ASN A 41 -0.88 21.88 -1.85
N VAL A 42 0.31 21.91 -1.27
CA VAL A 42 1.27 20.80 -1.25
C VAL A 42 0.80 19.56 -0.48
N ASN A 43 -0.34 19.63 0.21
CA ASN A 43 -0.97 18.46 0.82
C ASN A 43 -1.87 17.68 -0.14
N ASP A 44 -2.20 18.24 -1.30
CA ASP A 44 -2.83 17.51 -2.39
C ASP A 44 -1.75 16.72 -3.12
N PHE A 45 -1.93 15.40 -3.19
CA PHE A 45 -0.97 14.49 -3.78
C PHE A 45 -0.67 14.85 -5.25
N HIS A 46 -1.69 15.12 -6.07
CA HIS A 46 -1.49 15.43 -7.48
C HIS A 46 -0.79 16.78 -7.68
N ILE A 47 -1.10 17.78 -6.85
CA ILE A 47 -0.40 19.07 -6.87
C ILE A 47 1.07 18.87 -6.48
N PHE A 48 1.34 18.10 -5.43
CA PHE A 48 2.70 17.81 -4.97
C PHE A 48 3.53 17.09 -6.04
N VAL A 49 2.99 16.04 -6.67
CA VAL A 49 3.65 15.29 -7.74
C VAL A 49 4.01 16.21 -8.91
N ASN A 50 3.03 16.97 -9.40
CA ASN A 50 3.25 17.91 -10.50
C ASN A 50 4.34 18.95 -10.19
N LEU A 51 4.43 19.40 -8.93
CA LEU A 51 5.48 20.34 -8.52
C LEU A 51 6.86 19.68 -8.50
N VAL A 52 6.96 18.45 -7.98
CA VAL A 52 8.23 17.70 -7.97
C VAL A 52 8.70 17.44 -9.40
N GLU A 53 7.82 16.96 -10.28
CA GLU A 53 8.13 16.69 -11.69
C GLU A 53 8.61 17.94 -12.43
N LYS A 54 7.90 19.07 -12.29
CA LYS A 54 8.28 20.34 -12.94
C LYS A 54 9.62 20.90 -12.48
N ASN A 55 10.08 20.56 -11.28
CA ASN A 55 11.33 21.04 -10.71
C ASN A 55 12.46 19.99 -10.75
N THR A 56 12.22 18.84 -11.40
CA THR A 56 13.21 17.78 -11.54
C THR A 56 13.89 17.87 -12.89
N ASN A 57 15.23 17.89 -12.90
CA ASN A 57 15.98 17.72 -14.13
C ASN A 57 15.95 16.24 -14.55
N GLN A 58 15.15 15.91 -15.57
CA GLN A 58 15.00 14.54 -16.05
C GLN A 58 16.29 13.92 -16.63
N SER A 59 17.29 14.74 -16.95
CA SER A 59 18.58 14.28 -17.46
C SER A 59 19.59 13.95 -16.34
N ASP A 60 19.25 14.24 -15.07
CA ASP A 60 20.09 14.00 -13.92
C ASP A 60 19.54 12.81 -13.11
N GLU A 61 20.27 11.70 -13.12
CA GLU A 61 19.89 10.46 -12.43
C GLU A 61 19.69 10.67 -10.93
N MET A 62 20.51 11.52 -10.31
CA MET A 62 20.43 11.83 -8.88
C MET A 62 19.19 12.68 -8.58
N ALA A 63 18.86 13.63 -9.45
CA ALA A 63 17.65 14.41 -9.36
C ALA A 63 16.39 13.53 -9.52
N LEU A 64 16.42 12.55 -10.43
CA LEU A 64 15.34 11.58 -10.62
C LEU A 64 15.14 10.69 -9.39
N LYS A 65 16.22 10.14 -8.81
CA LYS A 65 16.13 9.34 -7.57
C LYS A 65 15.55 10.14 -6.41
N THR A 66 15.94 11.41 -6.31
CA THR A 66 15.40 12.36 -5.32
C THR A 66 13.91 12.61 -5.54
N ALA A 67 13.49 12.82 -6.78
CA ALA A 67 12.08 13.02 -7.13
C ALA A 67 11.23 11.78 -6.81
N ILE A 68 11.68 10.60 -7.19
CA ILE A 68 11.03 9.32 -6.91
C ILE A 68 10.87 9.13 -5.41
N SER A 69 11.93 9.35 -4.63
CA SER A 69 11.90 9.23 -3.17
C SER A 69 10.93 10.22 -2.54
N SER A 70 10.88 11.45 -3.04
CA SER A 70 9.95 12.48 -2.57
C SER A 70 8.49 12.12 -2.84
N ILE A 71 8.19 11.58 -4.02
CA ILE A 71 6.83 11.19 -4.36
C ILE A 71 6.42 9.91 -3.63
N SER A 72 7.34 8.95 -3.46
CA SER A 72 7.10 7.74 -2.66
C SER A 72 6.68 8.08 -1.23
N LEU A 73 7.37 9.03 -0.60
CA LEU A 73 6.99 9.55 0.72
C LEU A 73 5.59 10.16 0.75
N ALA A 74 5.28 11.01 -0.24
CA ALA A 74 3.96 11.64 -0.33
C ALA A 74 2.84 10.62 -0.57
N LYS A 75 3.12 9.60 -1.38
CA LYS A 75 2.19 8.50 -1.67
C LYS A 75 1.91 7.68 -0.40
N GLU A 76 2.96 7.26 0.29
CA GLU A 76 2.84 6.53 1.56
C GLU A 76 2.05 7.33 2.58
N CYS A 77 2.38 8.63 2.72
CA CYS A 77 1.66 9.53 3.61
C CYS A 77 0.18 9.68 3.25
N THR A 78 -0.16 9.69 1.95
CA THR A 78 -1.55 9.87 1.49
C THR A 78 -2.36 8.58 1.59
N GLN A 79 -1.74 7.43 1.33
CA GLN A 79 -2.37 6.11 1.37
C GLN A 79 -2.54 5.58 2.80
N ASN A 80 -1.51 5.75 3.64
CA ASN A 80 -1.48 5.17 4.98
C ASN A 80 -1.86 6.19 6.07
N GLY A 81 -1.82 7.49 5.75
CA GLY A 81 -2.03 8.57 6.73
C GLY A 81 -0.84 8.77 7.68
N PHE A 82 0.25 8.05 7.48
CA PHE A 82 1.54 8.17 8.17
C PHE A 82 2.65 7.65 7.26
N VAL A 83 3.91 7.86 7.66
CA VAL A 83 5.09 7.32 6.97
C VAL A 83 5.86 6.46 7.96
N ASP A 84 6.19 5.23 7.58
CA ASP A 84 7.16 4.41 8.29
C ASP A 84 8.57 4.88 7.91
N TYR A 85 9.14 5.77 8.73
CA TYR A 85 10.42 6.41 8.43
C TYR A 85 11.61 5.44 8.39
N GLU A 86 11.56 4.33 9.14
CA GLU A 86 12.59 3.30 9.10
C GLU A 86 12.55 2.54 7.77
N LYS A 87 11.35 2.10 7.37
CA LYS A 87 11.14 1.45 6.08
C LYS A 87 11.49 2.39 4.92
N PHE A 88 11.07 3.65 5.01
CA PHE A 88 11.39 4.67 4.02
C PHE A 88 12.89 4.89 3.87
N TYR A 89 13.63 4.96 4.99
CA TYR A 89 15.10 5.10 4.97
C TYR A 89 15.80 3.91 4.31
N ASN A 90 15.39 2.68 4.66
CA ASN A 90 15.95 1.48 4.04
C ASN A 90 15.71 1.47 2.52
N ASN A 91 14.49 1.82 2.09
CA ASN A 91 14.14 1.92 0.68
C ASN A 91 14.96 3.03 -0.02
N PHE A 92 15.08 4.21 0.59
CA PHE A 92 15.89 5.32 0.06
C PHE A 92 17.33 4.86 -0.18
N LYS A 93 17.91 4.16 0.79
CA LYS A 93 19.27 3.63 0.71
C LYS A 93 19.41 2.59 -0.41
N ASP A 94 18.44 1.70 -0.55
CA ASP A 94 18.41 0.69 -1.62
C ASP A 94 18.30 1.33 -3.02
N TYR A 95 17.47 2.37 -3.18
CA TYR A 95 17.38 3.14 -4.42
C TYR A 95 18.67 3.87 -4.78
N MET A 96 19.44 4.29 -3.77
CA MET A 96 20.73 4.96 -3.92
C MET A 96 21.88 3.97 -4.22
N ILE A 97 21.83 2.74 -3.67
CA ILE A 97 22.87 1.71 -3.81
C ILE A 97 22.77 0.92 -5.14
N GLY A 98 21.62 0.93 -5.82
CA GLY A 98 21.54 0.51 -7.22
C GLY A 98 20.47 -0.54 -7.50
N LYS A 99 19.34 -0.08 -8.03
CA LYS A 99 18.51 -0.79 -9.02
C LYS A 99 18.09 0.21 -10.08
N GLU A 100 18.26 -0.15 -11.35
CA GLU A 100 17.96 0.67 -12.53
C GLU A 100 16.59 1.36 -12.41
N ALA A 101 16.58 2.67 -12.16
CA ALA A 101 15.40 3.50 -12.43
C ALA A 101 15.25 3.60 -13.95
N ARG A 102 14.54 2.64 -14.57
CA ARG A 102 14.25 2.69 -16.01
C ARG A 102 13.21 3.79 -16.26
N VAL A 103 13.70 4.95 -16.68
CA VAL A 103 12.89 5.95 -17.38
C VAL A 103 12.52 5.36 -18.74
N LYS A 104 11.28 4.91 -18.90
CA LYS A 104 10.67 4.73 -20.22
C LYS A 104 9.75 5.93 -20.45
N ASP A 105 10.04 6.66 -21.52
CA ASP A 105 9.17 7.67 -22.15
C ASP A 105 8.69 8.82 -21.24
N ASN A 106 9.63 9.58 -20.64
CA ASN A 106 9.38 10.88 -19.98
C ASN A 106 8.32 10.94 -18.85
N GLU A 107 7.83 9.79 -18.36
CA GLU A 107 6.93 9.70 -17.21
C GLU A 107 7.61 9.00 -16.03
N ILE A 108 7.44 9.55 -14.82
CA ILE A 108 7.89 8.91 -13.57
C ILE A 108 6.95 7.72 -13.30
N ILE A 109 7.33 6.53 -13.78
CA ILE A 109 6.59 5.29 -13.50
C ILE A 109 7.01 4.77 -12.12
N PHE A 110 6.06 4.74 -11.18
CA PHE A 110 6.22 4.02 -9.91
C PHE A 110 6.38 2.53 -10.21
N ILE A 111 7.55 1.97 -9.92
CA ILE A 111 7.65 0.52 -9.74
C ILE A 111 6.98 0.22 -8.39
N GLU A 112 5.66 0.06 -8.44
CA GLU A 112 4.98 -0.75 -7.45
C GLU A 112 5.47 -2.18 -7.64
N ASP A 113 6.09 -2.76 -6.61
CA ASP A 113 6.09 -4.21 -6.48
C ASP A 113 4.61 -4.65 -6.48
N ASN A 114 4.20 -5.23 -7.61
CA ASN A 114 2.84 -5.61 -8.04
C ASN A 114 2.00 -4.58 -8.83
N GLN A 115 2.39 -4.23 -10.06
CA GLN A 115 1.43 -4.05 -11.18
C GLN A 115 2.07 -4.54 -12.49
N ILE A 116 1.72 -5.73 -12.98
CA ILE A 116 0.83 -5.90 -14.14
C ILE A 116 0.54 -4.56 -14.81
N SER A 117 1.23 -4.29 -15.92
CA SER A 117 0.89 -3.19 -16.83
C SER A 117 -0.61 -3.24 -17.12
N LYS A 118 -1.37 -2.29 -16.57
CA LYS A 118 -2.72 -2.01 -17.04
C LYS A 118 -2.58 -1.31 -18.39
N PRO A 119 -3.00 -1.90 -19.51
CA PRO A 119 -3.25 -1.11 -20.70
C PRO A 119 -4.40 -0.15 -20.38
N ASN A 120 -4.22 1.09 -20.81
CA ASN A 120 -5.16 2.19 -20.66
C ASN A 120 -6.55 1.78 -21.17
N GLN A 121 -7.50 1.48 -20.26
CA GLN A 121 -8.83 0.98 -20.63
C GLN A 121 -9.63 1.99 -21.46
N GLU A 122 -9.28 3.28 -21.43
CA GLU A 122 -9.92 4.32 -22.25
C GLU A 122 -9.34 4.44 -23.68
N SER A 123 -8.11 3.96 -23.95
CA SER A 123 -7.57 3.98 -25.33
C SER A 123 -8.07 2.79 -26.16
N LEU A 124 -8.33 1.65 -25.53
CA LEU A 124 -8.86 0.45 -26.19
C LEU A 124 -10.34 0.57 -26.58
N ILE A 125 -11.14 1.33 -25.82
CA ILE A 125 -12.55 1.61 -26.18
C ILE A 125 -12.63 2.45 -27.46
N ASN A 126 -11.65 3.33 -27.69
CA ASN A 126 -11.58 4.17 -28.89
C ASN A 126 -11.00 3.44 -30.11
N GLU A 127 -10.16 2.41 -29.92
CA GLU A 127 -9.73 1.52 -31.01
C GLU A 127 -10.82 0.53 -31.43
N LEU A 128 -11.68 0.10 -30.49
CA LEU A 128 -12.82 -0.79 -30.78
C LEU A 128 -13.87 -0.11 -31.67
N ASN A 129 -14.13 1.19 -31.47
CA ASN A 129 -15.07 1.96 -32.27
C ASN A 129 -14.55 2.30 -33.68
N ASN A 130 -13.25 2.15 -33.94
CA ASN A 130 -12.62 2.48 -35.22
C ASN A 130 -12.24 1.25 -36.08
N SER A 131 -12.39 0.02 -35.58
CA SER A 131 -12.04 -1.20 -36.33
C SER A 131 -13.26 -1.81 -37.05
N LYS A 132 -13.56 -1.30 -38.25
CA LYS A 132 -14.64 -1.80 -39.13
C LYS A 132 -14.41 -3.22 -39.73
N ASN A 133 -13.58 -4.08 -39.12
CA ASN A 133 -13.13 -5.34 -39.75
C ASN A 133 -12.95 -6.55 -38.81
N LEU A 134 -13.55 -6.57 -37.62
CA LEU A 134 -13.60 -7.78 -36.78
C LEU A 134 -14.93 -8.50 -36.97
N ASN A 135 -14.90 -9.75 -37.45
CA ASN A 135 -16.06 -10.65 -37.41
C ASN A 135 -16.56 -10.78 -35.96
N ASP A 136 -17.87 -10.72 -35.73
CA ASP A 136 -18.51 -10.71 -34.39
C ASP A 136 -18.04 -11.82 -33.43
N ALA A 137 -17.58 -12.97 -33.97
CA ALA A 137 -17.03 -14.08 -33.18
C ALA A 137 -15.67 -13.76 -32.52
N ASN A 138 -14.81 -12.97 -33.18
CA ASN A 138 -13.53 -12.54 -32.62
C ASN A 138 -13.74 -11.49 -31.52
N LEU A 139 -14.76 -10.63 -31.67
CA LEU A 139 -15.11 -9.63 -30.67
C LEU A 139 -15.51 -10.28 -29.34
N GLN A 140 -16.37 -11.30 -29.39
CA GLN A 140 -16.83 -12.03 -28.21
C GLN A 140 -15.72 -12.83 -27.53
N THR A 141 -14.84 -13.44 -28.31
CA THR A 141 -13.68 -14.16 -27.77
C THR A 141 -12.76 -13.19 -27.02
N ASN A 142 -12.50 -12.00 -27.57
CA ASN A 142 -11.69 -10.99 -26.90
C ASN A 142 -12.37 -10.47 -25.62
N LEU A 143 -13.69 -10.27 -25.65
CA LEU A 143 -14.46 -9.86 -24.48
C LEU A 143 -14.39 -10.89 -23.35
N PHE A 144 -14.49 -12.18 -23.69
CA PHE A 144 -14.30 -13.27 -22.73
C PHE A 144 -12.92 -13.22 -22.06
N ILE A 145 -11.85 -13.07 -22.85
CA ILE A 145 -10.48 -12.98 -22.32
C ILE A 145 -10.31 -11.76 -21.40
N GLN A 146 -10.88 -10.62 -21.78
CA GLN A 146 -10.83 -9.40 -20.95
C GLN A 146 -11.56 -9.56 -19.61
N GLU A 147 -12.73 -10.18 -19.60
CA GLU A 147 -13.45 -10.43 -18.34
C GLU A 147 -12.72 -11.45 -17.46
N LEU A 148 -12.04 -12.42 -18.08
CA LEU A 148 -11.19 -13.38 -17.37
C LEU A 148 -9.96 -12.70 -16.75
N GLU A 149 -9.28 -11.80 -17.48
CA GLU A 149 -8.16 -11.01 -16.94
C GLU A 149 -8.59 -10.17 -15.74
N LYS A 150 -9.74 -9.48 -15.84
CA LYS A 150 -10.32 -8.74 -14.71
C LYS A 150 -10.57 -9.63 -13.50
N LEU A 151 -11.07 -10.84 -13.72
CA LEU A 151 -11.37 -11.79 -12.64
C LEU A 151 -10.11 -12.23 -11.89
N VAL A 152 -9.03 -12.52 -12.63
CA VAL A 152 -7.73 -12.86 -12.02
C VAL A 152 -7.21 -11.71 -11.17
N ASP A 153 -7.26 -10.49 -11.70
CA ASP A 153 -6.72 -9.31 -10.99
C ASP A 153 -7.56 -8.96 -9.75
N LEU A 154 -8.90 -9.03 -9.85
CA LEU A 154 -9.81 -8.81 -8.70
C LEU A 154 -9.64 -9.88 -7.62
N SER A 155 -9.46 -11.15 -8.01
CA SER A 155 -9.25 -12.25 -7.05
C SER A 155 -7.96 -12.03 -6.26
N LYS A 156 -6.87 -11.60 -6.93
CA LYS A 156 -5.61 -11.26 -6.28
C LYS A 156 -5.76 -10.08 -5.32
N ASP A 157 -6.51 -9.04 -5.70
CA ASP A 157 -6.77 -7.88 -4.84
C ASP A 157 -7.56 -8.26 -3.57
N SER A 158 -8.61 -9.07 -3.72
CA SER A 158 -9.41 -9.56 -2.59
C SER A 158 -8.58 -10.40 -1.61
N GLN A 159 -7.73 -11.30 -2.11
CA GLN A 159 -6.79 -12.08 -1.29
C GLN A 159 -5.80 -11.19 -0.53
N ASN A 160 -5.20 -10.21 -1.21
CA ASN A 160 -4.27 -9.27 -0.59
C ASN A 160 -4.95 -8.45 0.53
N LYS A 161 -6.16 -7.93 0.28
CA LYS A 161 -6.93 -7.18 1.30
C LYS A 161 -7.28 -8.04 2.50
N THR A 162 -7.61 -9.30 2.28
CA THR A 162 -7.86 -10.26 3.35
C THR A 162 -6.62 -10.45 4.24
N LEU A 163 -5.44 -10.65 3.63
CA LEU A 163 -4.17 -10.76 4.35
C LEU A 163 -3.81 -9.48 5.12
N GLU A 164 -4.06 -8.30 4.55
CA GLU A 164 -3.85 -7.03 5.23
C GLU A 164 -4.76 -6.87 6.45
N ILE A 165 -6.06 -7.18 6.32
CA ILE A 165 -7.00 -7.15 7.44
C ILE A 165 -6.58 -8.11 8.53
N GLN A 166 -6.13 -9.32 8.16
CA GLN A 166 -5.63 -10.31 9.11
C GLN A 166 -4.44 -9.74 9.91
N LYS A 167 -3.45 -9.15 9.23
CA LYS A 167 -2.30 -8.50 9.89
C LYS A 167 -2.74 -7.39 10.85
N ILE A 168 -3.74 -6.58 10.49
CA ILE A 168 -4.23 -5.51 11.38
C ILE A 168 -4.93 -6.10 12.61
N LYS A 169 -5.70 -7.18 12.45
CA LYS A 169 -6.33 -7.89 13.58
C LYS A 169 -5.29 -8.54 14.50
N GLU A 170 -4.22 -9.08 13.93
CA GLU A 170 -3.06 -9.59 14.70
C GLU A 170 -2.34 -8.47 15.46
N LEU A 171 -2.38 -7.22 15.00
CA LEU A 171 -1.87 -6.08 15.78
C LEU A 171 -2.81 -5.66 16.93
N GLN A 172 -4.10 -6.03 16.88
CA GLN A 172 -5.05 -5.75 17.96
C GLN A 172 -4.99 -6.80 19.08
N ASN A 173 -4.76 -8.07 18.72
CA ASN A 173 -4.62 -9.15 19.68
C ASN A 173 -3.13 -9.43 19.83
N ASP A 174 -2.52 -9.14 20.98
CA ASP A 174 -1.09 -9.40 21.32
C ASP A 174 -0.62 -10.87 21.16
N GLU A 175 -1.37 -11.74 20.47
CA GLU A 175 -1.01 -13.09 20.06
C GLU A 175 -0.51 -13.11 18.61
N PHE A 176 0.81 -13.07 18.49
CA PHE A 176 1.53 -13.20 17.23
C PHE A 176 1.56 -14.67 16.77
N TYR A 177 0.48 -15.15 16.16
CA TYR A 177 0.48 -16.44 15.45
C TYR A 177 0.75 -16.22 13.96
N PHE A 178 2.00 -16.44 13.54
CA PHE A 178 2.28 -16.75 12.13
C PHE A 178 1.68 -18.12 11.79
N SER A 179 0.43 -18.15 11.32
CA SER A 179 0.02 -19.24 10.44
C SER A 179 0.39 -18.86 9.02
N ASN A 180 1.61 -19.22 8.60
CA ASN A 180 1.93 -19.38 7.19
C ASN A 180 1.04 -20.48 6.63
N THR A 181 -0.18 -20.14 6.24
CA THR A 181 -1.00 -21.00 5.39
C THR A 181 -1.06 -20.34 4.03
N GLN A 182 -0.04 -20.62 3.22
CA GLN A 182 -0.23 -21.19 1.87
C GLN A 182 1.12 -21.31 1.15
N GLU A 183 1.84 -22.39 1.43
CA GLU A 183 2.67 -23.07 0.43
C GLU A 183 2.44 -24.57 0.54
N GLU A 184 1.18 -24.98 0.38
CA GLU A 184 0.88 -26.37 0.02
C GLU A 184 -0.18 -26.38 -1.08
N ARG A 185 0.30 -26.31 -2.33
CA ARG A 185 -0.23 -27.18 -3.39
C ARG A 185 0.94 -27.76 -4.16
N ALA A 186 1.44 -28.85 -3.60
CA ALA A 186 2.19 -29.86 -4.32
C ALA A 186 1.43 -30.26 -5.60
N ASN A 187 2.16 -30.39 -6.71
CA ASN A 187 1.74 -31.04 -7.95
C ASN A 187 0.36 -30.60 -8.50
N GLN A 188 0.26 -29.38 -9.04
CA GLN A 188 -0.92 -29.01 -9.81
C GLN A 188 -0.73 -29.42 -11.28
N GLU A 189 -1.57 -30.36 -11.73
CA GLU A 189 -1.85 -30.58 -13.15
C GLU A 189 -2.08 -29.22 -13.82
N GLN A 190 -1.52 -29.02 -15.01
CA GLN A 190 -1.75 -27.78 -15.75
C GLN A 190 -3.25 -27.66 -16.00
N PRO A 191 -3.89 -26.56 -15.56
CA PRO A 191 -5.32 -26.40 -15.68
C PRO A 191 -5.72 -26.46 -17.15
N ASN A 192 -6.82 -27.14 -17.43
CA ASN A 192 -7.32 -27.32 -18.78
C ASN A 192 -8.59 -26.48 -19.04
N PHE A 193 -9.05 -26.49 -20.29
CA PHE A 193 -10.23 -25.72 -20.70
C PHE A 193 -11.50 -26.12 -19.91
N ASP A 194 -11.72 -27.42 -19.68
CA ASP A 194 -12.94 -27.93 -19.03
C ASP A 194 -12.98 -27.55 -17.55
N GLU A 195 -11.83 -27.51 -16.88
CA GLU A 195 -11.71 -27.00 -15.51
C GLU A 195 -12.02 -25.50 -15.43
N LEU A 196 -11.53 -24.70 -16.39
CA LEU A 196 -11.85 -23.29 -16.45
C LEU A 196 -13.37 -23.08 -16.64
N ILE A 197 -13.99 -23.83 -17.54
CA ILE A 197 -15.44 -23.75 -17.78
C ILE A 197 -16.24 -24.20 -16.55
N SER A 198 -15.80 -25.27 -15.88
CA SER A 198 -16.44 -25.76 -14.65
C SER A 198 -16.41 -24.69 -13.55
N PHE A 199 -15.26 -24.01 -13.39
CA PHE A 199 -15.15 -22.86 -12.49
C PHE A 199 -16.09 -21.72 -12.89
N ILE A 200 -16.20 -21.38 -14.18
CA ILE A 200 -17.05 -20.28 -14.63
C ILE A 200 -18.52 -20.54 -14.30
N HIS A 201 -18.97 -21.80 -14.45
CA HIS A 201 -20.35 -22.19 -14.14
C HIS A 201 -20.65 -22.33 -12.64
N ASP A 202 -19.64 -22.54 -11.80
CA ASP A 202 -19.80 -22.61 -10.35
C ASP A 202 -20.11 -21.22 -9.77
N LYS A 203 -21.35 -20.97 -9.37
CA LYS A 203 -21.77 -19.66 -8.87
C LYS A 203 -21.24 -19.34 -7.46
N GLU A 204 -20.85 -20.35 -6.69
CA GLU A 204 -20.38 -20.17 -5.32
C GLU A 204 -18.89 -19.79 -5.28
N GLN A 205 -18.11 -20.34 -6.21
CA GLN A 205 -16.68 -20.03 -6.31
C GLN A 205 -16.43 -18.74 -7.09
N ILE A 206 -16.27 -17.62 -6.39
CA ILE A 206 -16.00 -16.31 -7.02
C ILE A 206 -14.51 -16.02 -7.21
N HIS A 207 -13.64 -16.69 -6.45
CA HIS A 207 -12.19 -16.50 -6.50
C HIS A 207 -11.55 -17.35 -7.60
N TYR A 208 -10.70 -16.74 -8.41
CA TYR A 208 -9.99 -17.43 -9.48
C TYR A 208 -9.03 -18.48 -8.90
N PRO A 209 -9.22 -19.78 -9.20
CA PRO A 209 -8.55 -20.86 -8.48
C PRO A 209 -7.21 -21.27 -9.10
N PHE A 210 -6.84 -20.70 -10.25
CA PHE A 210 -5.65 -21.07 -11.01
C PHE A 210 -4.59 -19.97 -10.91
N SER A 211 -3.32 -20.34 -11.00
CA SER A 211 -2.24 -19.34 -11.07
C SER A 211 -2.24 -18.66 -12.45
N LYS A 212 -1.90 -17.36 -12.48
CA LYS A 212 -1.81 -16.60 -13.74
C LYS A 212 -0.72 -17.16 -14.65
N GLU A 213 0.33 -17.72 -14.06
CA GLU A 213 1.47 -18.38 -14.69
C GLU A 213 1.07 -19.68 -15.39
N ALA A 214 0.10 -20.41 -14.83
CA ALA A 214 -0.41 -21.63 -15.44
C ALA A 214 -1.48 -21.38 -16.50
N THR A 215 -2.11 -20.19 -16.52
CA THR A 215 -3.20 -19.84 -17.44
C THR A 215 -2.88 -18.68 -18.38
N LEU A 216 -3.19 -17.43 -18.01
CA LEU A 216 -3.14 -16.26 -18.89
C LEU A 216 -1.72 -15.94 -19.39
N ASN A 217 -0.69 -16.22 -18.59
CA ASN A 217 0.71 -16.05 -18.97
C ASN A 217 1.29 -17.31 -19.65
N ASN A 218 0.53 -18.41 -19.72
CA ASN A 218 0.95 -19.66 -20.36
C ASN A 218 0.50 -19.68 -21.83
N HIS A 219 1.46 -19.63 -22.75
CA HIS A 219 1.18 -19.61 -24.18
C HIS A 219 0.43 -20.86 -24.67
N SER A 220 0.79 -22.05 -24.19
CA SER A 220 0.15 -23.32 -24.60
C SER A 220 -1.29 -23.38 -24.11
N PHE A 221 -1.56 -22.95 -22.88
CA PHE A 221 -2.91 -22.83 -22.35
C PHE A 221 -3.74 -21.85 -23.18
N MET A 222 -3.23 -20.64 -23.41
CA MET A 222 -3.94 -19.61 -24.17
C MET A 222 -4.25 -20.07 -25.60
N SER A 223 -3.30 -20.74 -26.26
CA SER A 223 -3.51 -21.32 -27.59
C SER A 223 -4.63 -22.37 -27.59
N ASN A 224 -4.65 -23.26 -26.60
CA ASN A 224 -5.70 -24.25 -26.40
C ASN A 224 -7.07 -23.60 -26.10
N LEU A 225 -7.09 -22.60 -25.23
CA LEU A 225 -8.27 -21.82 -24.88
C LEU A 225 -8.88 -21.16 -26.12
N TYR A 226 -8.08 -20.45 -26.93
CA TYR A 226 -8.55 -19.86 -28.18
C TYR A 226 -9.08 -20.92 -29.16
N ALA A 227 -8.42 -22.07 -29.27
CA ALA A 227 -8.87 -23.15 -30.14
C ALA A 227 -10.21 -23.74 -29.69
N ASN A 228 -10.47 -23.83 -28.39
CA ASN A 228 -11.73 -24.33 -27.85
C ASN A 228 -12.85 -23.28 -27.88
N LEU A 229 -12.56 -22.00 -27.60
CA LEU A 229 -13.52 -20.91 -27.73
C LEU A 229 -14.03 -20.78 -29.17
N LYS A 230 -13.17 -20.98 -30.18
CA LYS A 230 -13.57 -21.00 -31.60
C LYS A 230 -14.55 -22.12 -31.97
N LYS A 231 -14.65 -23.18 -31.16
CA LYS A 231 -15.61 -24.28 -31.37
C LYS A 231 -16.98 -23.97 -30.76
N LEU A 232 -17.07 -22.97 -29.89
CA LEU A 232 -18.32 -22.57 -29.23
C LEU A 232 -19.12 -21.62 -30.12
N SER A 233 -20.44 -21.67 -29.96
CA SER A 233 -21.33 -20.70 -30.58
C SER A 233 -21.24 -19.34 -29.89
N HIS A 234 -21.64 -18.28 -30.60
CA HIS A 234 -21.71 -16.93 -30.06
C HIS A 234 -22.53 -16.86 -28.75
N GLN A 235 -23.66 -17.58 -28.70
CA GLN A 235 -24.52 -17.61 -27.52
C GLN A 235 -23.84 -18.28 -26.32
N GLN A 236 -23.02 -19.31 -26.57
CA GLN A 236 -22.26 -19.97 -25.51
C GLN A 236 -21.17 -19.06 -24.95
N ILE A 237 -20.42 -18.36 -25.82
CA ILE A 237 -19.38 -17.41 -25.39
C ILE A 237 -20.02 -16.25 -24.61
N GLN A 238 -21.13 -15.70 -25.10
CA GLN A 238 -21.85 -14.61 -24.41
C GLN A 238 -22.31 -15.04 -23.01
N LYS A 239 -22.83 -16.26 -22.86
CA LYS A 239 -23.23 -16.78 -21.55
C LYS A 239 -22.03 -16.86 -20.59
N LEU A 240 -20.88 -17.32 -21.06
CA LEU A 240 -19.66 -17.36 -20.26
C LEU A 240 -19.18 -15.95 -19.86
N VAL A 241 -19.27 -14.98 -20.77
CA VAL A 241 -18.97 -13.57 -20.47
C VAL A 241 -19.88 -13.04 -19.36
N ASP A 242 -21.18 -13.33 -19.42
CA ASP A 242 -22.13 -12.85 -18.42
C ASP A 242 -21.89 -13.47 -17.04
N GLU A 243 -21.51 -14.76 -17.00
CA GLU A 243 -21.13 -15.44 -15.75
C GLU A 243 -19.81 -14.89 -15.18
N LEU A 244 -18.80 -14.62 -16.02
CA LEU A 244 -17.57 -13.94 -15.60
C LEU A 244 -17.85 -12.54 -15.04
N ARG A 245 -18.74 -11.77 -15.68
CA ARG A 245 -19.16 -10.45 -15.20
C ARG A 245 -19.83 -10.52 -13.84
N ALA A 246 -20.69 -11.50 -13.62
CA ALA A 246 -21.34 -11.72 -12.33
C ALA A 246 -20.31 -12.02 -11.23
N LYS A 247 -19.29 -12.84 -11.51
CA LYS A 247 -18.18 -13.08 -10.57
C LYS A 247 -17.34 -11.84 -10.32
N ASN A 248 -17.02 -11.07 -11.37
CA ASN A 248 -16.31 -9.80 -11.27
C ASN A 248 -17.08 -8.80 -10.39
N GLU A 249 -18.39 -8.73 -10.51
CA GLU A 249 -19.24 -7.88 -9.68
C GLU A 249 -19.27 -8.38 -8.21
N ALA A 250 -19.39 -9.68 -8.00
CA ALA A 250 -19.33 -10.27 -6.66
C ALA A 250 -18.00 -9.96 -5.96
N LEU A 251 -16.86 -10.10 -6.65
CA LEU A 251 -15.54 -9.75 -6.12
C LEU A 251 -15.40 -8.25 -5.83
N ARG A 252 -15.95 -7.37 -6.66
CA ARG A 252 -15.94 -5.92 -6.38
C ARG A 252 -16.69 -5.59 -5.09
N ASN A 253 -17.84 -6.23 -4.87
CA ASN A 253 -18.61 -6.06 -3.65
C ASN A 253 -17.85 -6.62 -2.42
N GLU A 254 -17.19 -7.77 -2.56
CA GLU A 254 -16.31 -8.33 -1.52
C GLU A 254 -15.16 -7.38 -1.19
N ILE A 255 -14.43 -6.89 -2.19
CA ILE A 255 -13.34 -5.92 -2.03
C ILE A 255 -13.82 -4.66 -1.30
N GLN A 256 -14.97 -4.12 -1.69
CA GLN A 256 -15.54 -2.94 -1.03
C GLN A 256 -15.89 -3.21 0.44
N ALA A 257 -16.43 -4.39 0.73
CA ALA A 257 -16.71 -4.82 2.11
C ALA A 257 -15.42 -4.97 2.93
N LEU A 258 -14.37 -5.56 2.34
CA LEU A 258 -13.04 -5.67 2.95
C LEU A 258 -12.43 -4.29 3.21
N ASP A 259 -12.52 -3.35 2.27
CA ASP A 259 -12.05 -1.98 2.47
C ASP A 259 -12.77 -1.28 3.62
N THR A 260 -14.09 -1.45 3.69
CA THR A 260 -14.89 -0.92 4.80
C THR A 260 -14.48 -1.53 6.13
N GLN A 261 -14.26 -2.85 6.16
CA GLN A 261 -13.78 -3.58 7.33
C GLN A 261 -12.40 -3.08 7.76
N LYS A 262 -11.46 -2.92 6.81
CA LYS A 262 -10.11 -2.40 7.07
C LYS A 262 -10.17 -1.00 7.67
N ILE A 263 -10.99 -0.11 7.13
CA ILE A 263 -11.18 1.26 7.65
C ILE A 263 -11.68 1.22 9.09
N ASN A 264 -12.69 0.40 9.38
CA ASN A 264 -13.28 0.29 10.72
C ASN A 264 -12.26 -0.26 11.74
N ILE A 265 -11.58 -1.36 11.42
CA ILE A 265 -10.58 -1.96 12.31
C ILE A 265 -9.42 -1.00 12.53
N THR A 266 -8.94 -0.31 11.49
CA THR A 266 -7.86 0.67 11.62
C THR A 266 -8.28 1.84 12.51
N LYS A 267 -9.55 2.26 12.43
CA LYS A 267 -10.10 3.30 13.30
C LYS A 267 -10.15 2.84 14.76
N GLU A 268 -10.65 1.63 15.01
CA GLU A 268 -10.68 1.03 16.36
C GLU A 268 -9.27 0.93 16.95
N LEU A 269 -8.30 0.41 16.19
CA LEU A 269 -6.90 0.34 16.59
C LEU A 269 -6.32 1.73 16.93
N LYS A 270 -6.63 2.76 16.14
CA LYS A 270 -6.20 4.15 16.45
C LYS A 270 -6.80 4.67 17.75
N GLU A 271 -8.07 4.38 18.00
CA GLU A 271 -8.74 4.79 19.25
C GLU A 271 -8.13 4.08 20.46
N GLU A 272 -7.82 2.78 20.35
CA GLU A 272 -7.14 2.00 21.40
C GLU A 272 -5.71 2.49 21.65
N LEU A 273 -4.91 2.70 20.60
CA LEU A 273 -3.56 3.25 20.73
C LEU A 273 -3.57 4.64 21.38
N THR A 274 -4.55 5.48 21.04
CA THR A 274 -4.71 6.80 21.66
C THR A 274 -5.08 6.69 23.14
N LYS A 275 -5.96 5.75 23.50
CA LYS A 275 -6.31 5.48 24.90
C LYS A 275 -5.09 4.97 25.68
N ASN A 276 -4.33 4.03 25.11
CA ASN A 276 -3.10 3.50 25.71
C ASN A 276 -2.06 4.60 25.92
N TYR A 277 -1.81 5.46 24.92
CA TYR A 277 -0.90 6.59 25.07
C TYR A 277 -1.32 7.55 26.20
N LYS A 278 -2.63 7.86 26.31
CA LYS A 278 -3.17 8.66 27.41
C LYS A 278 -2.99 7.98 28.77
N LEU A 279 -3.15 6.65 28.84
CA LEU A 279 -2.92 5.88 30.06
C LEU A 279 -1.44 5.89 30.47
N THR A 280 -0.52 5.63 29.53
CA THR A 280 0.93 5.67 29.79
C THR A 280 1.38 7.06 30.24
N THR A 281 0.93 8.13 29.59
CA THR A 281 1.26 9.50 29.99
C THR A 281 0.69 9.87 31.36
N LEU A 282 -0.53 9.42 31.70
CA LEU A 282 -1.08 9.58 33.04
C LEU A 282 -0.28 8.80 34.09
N GLN A 283 0.14 7.57 33.79
CA GLN A 283 0.98 6.77 34.68
C GLN A 283 2.34 7.43 34.91
N GLU A 284 3.00 7.95 33.87
CA GLU A 284 4.28 8.68 34.00
C GLU A 284 4.14 9.97 34.84
N ILE A 285 3.02 10.69 34.70
CA ILE A 285 2.71 11.87 35.51
C ILE A 285 2.48 11.46 36.97
N ASP A 286 1.72 10.40 37.21
CA ASP A 286 1.48 9.89 38.55
C ASP A 286 2.77 9.41 39.21
N GLU A 287 3.63 8.68 38.49
CA GLU A 287 4.94 8.25 38.96
C GLU A 287 5.85 9.43 39.33
N LYS A 288 5.94 10.45 38.45
CA LYS A 288 6.69 11.69 38.73
C LYS A 288 6.12 12.44 39.94
N ASN A 289 4.80 12.53 40.07
CA ASN A 289 4.16 13.17 41.22
C ASN A 289 4.40 12.40 42.52
N THR A 290 4.43 11.06 42.50
CA THR A 290 4.85 10.26 43.66
C THR A 290 6.32 10.46 44.00
N LEU A 291 7.21 10.52 43.01
CA LEU A 291 8.64 10.77 43.22
C LEU A 291 8.88 12.18 43.78
N GLU A 292 8.17 13.20 43.30
CA GLU A 292 8.25 14.57 43.84
C GLU A 292 7.72 14.67 45.26
N LYS A 293 6.60 14.00 45.60
CA LYS A 293 6.10 13.92 46.99
C LYS A 293 7.08 13.23 47.94
N ILE A 294 7.74 12.15 47.49
CA ILE A 294 8.80 11.48 48.28
C ILE A 294 10.04 12.39 48.46
N SER A 295 10.31 13.27 47.49
CA SER A 295 11.43 14.22 47.52
C SER A 295 11.19 15.41 48.44
N THR A 296 9.96 15.94 48.45
CA THR A 296 9.56 17.05 49.33
C THR A 296 9.46 16.60 50.79
N ASP A 297 8.96 15.39 51.06
CA ASP A 297 8.94 14.82 52.42
C ASP A 297 10.35 14.60 53.01
N LYS A 298 11.37 14.37 52.17
CA LYS A 298 12.77 14.27 52.61
C LYS A 298 13.39 15.64 52.91
N LYS A 299 13.04 16.70 52.16
CA LYS A 299 13.52 18.06 52.42
C LYS A 299 12.93 18.65 53.71
N ASP A 300 11.67 18.35 54.00
CA ASP A 300 10.99 18.87 55.20
C ASP A 300 11.45 18.21 56.51
N LYS A 301 11.96 16.97 56.44
CA LYS A 301 12.64 16.29 57.56
C LYS A 301 14.08 16.77 57.78
N GLY A 302 14.75 17.29 56.74
CA GLY A 302 16.09 17.90 56.83
C GLY A 302 16.07 19.28 57.50
N PHE A 303 15.05 20.10 57.23
CA PHE A 303 14.93 21.44 57.83
C PHE A 303 14.59 21.42 59.34
N LYS A 304 13.98 20.34 59.84
CA LYS A 304 13.71 20.20 61.28
C LYS A 304 14.90 19.71 62.11
N GLN A 305 15.98 19.19 61.50
CA GLN A 305 17.15 18.72 62.27
C GLN A 305 18.25 19.78 62.46
N GLU A 306 18.35 20.79 61.59
CA GLU A 306 19.40 21.82 61.74
C GLU A 306 19.08 22.91 62.78
N ASN A 307 17.81 23.14 63.11
CA ASN A 307 17.44 24.14 64.12
C ASN A 307 17.54 23.67 65.59
N TYR A 308 17.75 22.38 65.85
CA TYR A 308 17.91 21.87 67.23
C TYR A 308 19.35 21.86 67.75
N LYS A 309 20.36 22.15 66.91
CA LYS A 309 21.77 22.15 67.34
C LYS A 309 22.28 23.51 67.85
N LYS A 310 21.50 24.59 67.76
CA LYS A 310 21.92 25.94 68.21
C LYS A 310 21.55 26.30 69.66
N TYR A 311 20.82 25.47 70.40
CA TYR A 311 20.36 25.78 71.77
C TYR A 311 20.82 24.79 72.85
N ARG A 312 22.01 24.21 72.74
CA ARG A 312 22.56 23.36 73.81
C ARG A 312 24.07 23.54 74.02
N LYS A 313 24.46 24.76 74.38
CA LYS A 313 25.67 25.03 75.17
C LYS A 313 25.33 26.08 76.22
N LYS A 314 24.96 25.60 77.41
CA LYS A 314 25.12 26.30 78.68
C LYS A 314 25.88 25.35 79.59
#